data_AF-A0A0Z8KGC4-F1
#
_entry.id   AF-A0A0Z8KGC4-F1
#
_cell.length_a   1.000
_cell.length_b   1.000
_cell.length_c   1.000
_cell.angle_alpha   90.00
_cell.angle_beta   90.00
_cell.angle_gamma   90.00
#
_symmetry.space_group_name_H-M   'P 1'
#
loop_
_entity.id
_entity.type
_entity.pdbx_description
1 polymer ?
#
loop_
_entity_poly.entity_id
_entity_poly.type
_entity_poly.pdbx_seq_one_letter_code
_entity_poly.pdbx_strand_id
1 'polypeptide(L)'
;MAEYVRYCSECGKCFETASNVAKYCSDGCREIAKKERQRRLMKERRLKQKAQKLISRKSFTNKKAQKLTRPEYTDPYKKRMDKARKNKDWKTYYTLFKEQYLANEKNWAYSGRYVVNGFEIHDPDFVLNVVETIER
;
A
#
# COMPACT_ATOMS: atom_id res chain seq x y z
N MET A 1 17.22 65.53 -7.51
CA MET A 1 16.92 64.19 -6.98
C MET A 1 16.38 63.36 -8.14
N ALA A 2 16.80 62.12 -8.31
CA ALA A 2 16.30 61.31 -9.43
C ALA A 2 14.86 60.85 -9.13
N GLU A 3 13.92 61.28 -9.95
CA GLU A 3 12.52 60.84 -9.88
C GLU A 3 12.36 59.61 -10.78
N TYR A 4 11.82 58.54 -10.20
CA TYR A 4 11.57 57.29 -10.90
C TYR A 4 10.07 57.13 -11.12
N VAL A 5 9.66 56.79 -12.34
CA VAL A 5 8.29 56.40 -12.64
C VAL A 5 8.17 54.88 -12.50
N ARG A 6 7.28 54.41 -11.64
CA ARG A 6 7.06 52.98 -11.35
C ARG A 6 5.58 52.61 -11.43
N TYR A 7 5.30 51.33 -11.66
CA TYR A 7 3.94 50.79 -11.65
C TYR A 7 3.66 50.05 -10.34
N CYS A 8 2.48 50.30 -9.74
CA CYS A 8 2.04 49.65 -8.52
C CYS A 8 1.73 48.17 -8.78
N SER A 9 2.28 47.27 -7.96
CA SER A 9 2.07 45.82 -8.11
C SER A 9 0.64 45.36 -7.78
N GLU A 10 -0.16 46.18 -7.07
CA GLU A 10 -1.52 45.81 -6.66
C GLU A 10 -2.60 46.40 -7.57
N CYS A 11 -2.48 47.68 -7.94
CA CYS A 11 -3.50 48.40 -8.71
C CYS A 11 -3.07 48.74 -10.14
N GLY A 12 -1.82 48.46 -10.52
CA GLY A 12 -1.30 48.70 -11.88
C GLY A 12 -1.11 50.17 -12.26
N LYS A 13 -1.41 51.12 -11.37
CA LYS A 13 -1.24 52.56 -11.64
C LYS A 13 0.24 52.96 -11.64
N CYS A 14 0.61 53.87 -12.55
CA CYS A 14 1.90 54.53 -12.51
C CYS A 14 1.95 55.57 -11.38
N PHE A 15 3.11 55.72 -10.75
CA PHE A 15 3.37 56.71 -9.72
C PHE A 15 4.84 57.13 -9.74
N GLU A 16 5.09 58.36 -9.32
CA GLU A 16 6.43 58.93 -9.18
C GLU A 16 6.97 58.65 -7.79
N THR A 17 8.26 58.32 -7.70
CA THR A 17 8.91 57.99 -6.44
C THR A 17 10.37 58.40 -6.45
N ALA A 18 10.86 58.82 -5.30
CA ALA A 18 12.29 59.08 -5.09
C ALA A 18 13.11 57.77 -5.00
N SER A 19 12.47 56.60 -4.87
CA SER A 19 13.12 55.32 -4.65
C SER A 19 12.90 54.33 -5.80
N ASN A 20 13.99 53.86 -6.38
CA ASN A 20 13.97 52.87 -7.46
C ASN A 20 13.42 51.48 -7.03
N VAL A 21 13.24 51.22 -5.73
CA VAL A 21 12.73 49.93 -5.22
C VAL A 21 11.26 49.98 -4.79
N ALA A 22 10.58 51.12 -4.94
CA ALA A 22 9.18 51.24 -4.55
C ALA A 22 8.28 50.35 -5.43
N LYS A 23 7.36 49.62 -4.80
CA LYS A 23 6.46 48.64 -5.44
C LYS A 23 4.98 49.03 -5.41
N TYR A 24 4.63 49.96 -4.52
CA TYR A 24 3.24 50.31 -4.23
C TYR A 24 3.07 51.82 -4.29
N CYS A 25 1.99 52.29 -4.92
CA CYS A 25 1.70 53.72 -5.03
C CYS A 25 1.16 54.33 -3.74
N SER A 26 0.71 53.52 -2.78
CA SER A 26 0.14 53.97 -1.51
C SER A 26 0.27 52.91 -0.42
N ASP A 27 0.17 53.35 0.84
CA ASP A 27 0.13 52.44 1.99
C ASP A 27 -1.10 51.51 1.95
N GLY A 28 -2.21 51.97 1.38
CA GLY A 28 -3.39 51.12 1.16
C GLY A 28 -3.09 49.92 0.26
N CYS A 29 -2.40 50.13 -0.87
CA CYS A 29 -1.96 49.04 -1.74
C CYS A 29 -0.96 48.14 -1.00
N ARG A 30 -0.04 48.72 -0.24
CA ARG A 30 0.95 47.95 0.55
C ARG A 30 0.29 47.03 1.57
N GLU A 31 -0.76 47.48 2.26
CA GLU A 31 -1.49 46.65 3.23
C GLU A 31 -2.30 45.54 2.58
N ILE A 32 -2.90 45.78 1.41
CA ILE A 32 -3.56 44.72 0.62
C ILE A 32 -2.56 43.62 0.27
N ALA A 33 -1.39 44.01 -0.26
CA ALA A 33 -0.31 43.09 -0.62
C ALA A 33 0.17 42.26 0.58
N LYS A 34 0.37 42.91 1.74
CA LYS A 34 0.77 42.23 2.99
C LYS A 34 -0.27 41.21 3.42
N LYS A 35 -1.54 41.57 3.39
CA LYS A 35 -2.66 40.70 3.79
C LYS A 35 -2.78 39.49 2.88
N GLU A 36 -2.64 39.67 1.57
CA GLU A 36 -2.64 38.57 0.61
C GLU A 36 -1.44 37.64 0.80
N ARG A 37 -0.23 38.21 0.97
CA ARG A 37 0.97 37.44 1.27
C ARG A 37 0.81 36.61 2.54
N GLN A 38 0.27 37.19 3.60
CA GLN A 38 0.01 36.50 4.86
C GLN A 38 -1.02 35.38 4.70
N ARG A 39 -2.10 35.60 3.94
CA ARG A 39 -3.09 34.57 3.62
C ARG A 39 -2.46 33.39 2.89
N ARG A 40 -1.61 33.65 1.88
CA ARG A 40 -0.88 32.62 1.13
C ARG A 40 0.03 31.80 2.04
N LEU A 41 0.84 32.47 2.86
CA LEU A 41 1.74 31.82 3.83
C LEU A 41 0.99 30.94 4.83
N MET A 42 -0.16 31.42 5.34
CA MET A 42 -0.99 30.64 6.27
C MET A 42 -1.63 29.43 5.59
N LYS A 43 -2.06 29.53 4.32
CA LYS A 43 -2.57 28.40 3.53
C LYS A 43 -1.49 27.34 3.33
N GLU A 44 -0.28 27.74 2.93
CA GLU A 44 0.87 26.84 2.77
C GLU A 44 1.26 26.17 4.09
N ARG A 45 1.30 26.92 5.20
CA ARG A 45 1.59 26.36 6.52
C ARG A 45 0.58 25.30 6.94
N ARG A 46 -0.73 25.53 6.70
CA ARG A 46 -1.79 24.54 6.96
C ARG A 46 -1.62 23.29 6.10
N LEU A 47 -1.28 23.44 4.81
CA LEU A 47 -1.03 22.30 3.91
C LEU A 47 0.18 21.48 4.38
N LYS A 48 1.29 22.14 4.74
CA LYS A 48 2.49 21.48 5.30
C LYS A 48 2.19 20.72 6.59
N GLN A 49 1.44 21.33 7.51
CA GLN A 49 1.02 20.66 8.75
C GLN A 49 0.14 19.43 8.50
N LYS A 50 -0.81 19.51 7.55
CA LYS A 50 -1.61 18.35 7.14
C LYS A 50 -0.75 17.23 6.55
N ALA A 51 0.17 17.57 5.65
CA ALA A 51 1.09 16.60 5.05
C ALA A 51 1.99 15.93 6.11
N GLN A 52 2.56 16.72 7.03
CA GLN A 52 3.39 16.20 8.12
C GLN A 52 2.59 15.28 9.07
N LYS A 53 1.33 15.62 9.38
CA LYS A 53 0.43 14.74 10.14
C LYS A 53 0.16 13.43 9.40
N LEU A 54 -0.02 13.45 8.07
CA LEU A 54 -0.17 12.22 7.28
C LEU A 54 1.10 11.37 7.30
N ILE A 55 2.28 11.97 7.21
CA ILE A 55 3.56 11.26 7.28
C ILE A 55 3.79 10.68 8.68
N SER A 56 3.55 11.44 9.75
CA SER A 56 3.66 10.94 11.13
C SER A 56 2.64 9.84 11.46
N ARG A 57 1.42 9.91 10.89
CA ARG A 57 0.40 8.85 10.99
C ARG A 57 0.78 7.61 10.20
N LYS A 58 1.70 7.68 9.23
CA LYS A 58 2.34 6.53 8.60
C LYS A 58 3.50 6.01 9.46
N SER A 59 3.36 6.04 10.79
CA SER A 59 4.30 5.38 11.69
C SER A 59 4.44 3.92 11.29
N PHE A 60 5.66 3.41 11.45
CA PHE A 60 6.08 2.02 11.24
C PHE A 60 5.19 0.97 11.97
N THR A 61 4.34 1.43 12.89
CA THR A 61 3.43 0.63 13.72
C THR A 61 2.03 0.46 13.14
N ASN A 62 1.72 1.00 11.95
CA ASN A 62 0.51 0.62 11.23
C ASN A 62 0.59 -0.84 10.78
N LYS A 63 0.16 -1.77 11.63
CA LYS A 63 -0.08 -3.20 11.30
C LYS A 63 -0.92 -3.40 10.03
N LYS A 64 -1.66 -2.38 9.58
CA LYS A 64 -2.42 -2.39 8.32
C LYS A 64 -1.56 -2.19 7.06
N ALA A 65 -0.42 -1.48 7.15
CA ALA A 65 0.49 -1.30 6.01
C ALA A 65 1.43 -2.51 5.83
N GLN A 66 1.69 -3.27 6.89
CA GLN A 66 2.41 -4.55 6.81
C GLN A 66 1.62 -5.65 6.05
N LYS A 67 0.33 -5.42 5.79
CA LYS A 67 -0.51 -6.25 4.91
C LYS A 67 -0.39 -5.90 3.42
N LEU A 68 0.52 -5.00 3.03
CA LEU A 68 0.83 -4.78 1.61
C LEU A 68 1.60 -5.98 1.06
N THR A 69 0.80 -6.87 0.46
CA THR A 69 1.12 -7.67 -0.72
C THR A 69 2.37 -8.51 -0.62
N ARG A 70 2.36 -9.50 0.28
CA ARG A 70 2.87 -10.79 -0.15
C ARG A 70 2.08 -11.15 -1.42
N PRO A 71 2.69 -11.49 -2.57
CA PRO A 71 1.93 -12.01 -3.69
C PRO A 71 1.05 -13.12 -3.12
N GLU A 72 -0.26 -12.98 -3.32
CA GLU A 72 -1.22 -13.94 -2.79
C GLU A 72 -0.92 -15.25 -3.53
N TYR A 73 -0.02 -16.06 -2.96
CA TYR A 73 0.32 -17.37 -3.48
C TYR A 73 -0.97 -18.17 -3.44
N THR A 74 -1.63 -18.18 -4.58
CA THR A 74 -2.91 -18.82 -4.76
C THR A 74 -2.58 -20.24 -5.14
N ASP A 75 -2.33 -21.04 -4.11
CA ASP A 75 -2.13 -22.48 -4.26
C ASP A 75 -3.30 -23.08 -5.05
N PRO A 76 -3.06 -23.63 -6.26
CA PRO A 76 -4.12 -24.13 -7.13
C PRO A 76 -4.87 -25.32 -6.53
N TYR A 77 -4.25 -26.06 -5.60
CA TYR A 77 -4.86 -27.21 -4.93
C TYR A 77 -5.73 -26.77 -3.75
N LYS A 78 -5.32 -25.73 -3.03
CA LYS A 78 -5.94 -25.30 -1.75
C LYS A 78 -7.44 -25.05 -1.85
N LYS A 79 -7.92 -24.32 -2.87
CA LYS A 79 -9.37 -24.06 -3.04
C LYS A 79 -10.19 -25.34 -3.22
N ARG A 80 -9.66 -26.31 -4.00
CA ARG A 80 -10.33 -27.59 -4.27
C ARG A 80 -10.30 -28.49 -3.04
N MET A 81 -9.18 -28.52 -2.33
CA MET A 81 -9.03 -29.26 -1.08
C MET A 81 -9.91 -28.71 0.04
N ASP A 82 -9.98 -27.39 0.22
CA ASP A 82 -10.86 -26.76 1.21
C ASP A 82 -12.33 -27.09 0.92
N LYS A 83 -12.73 -27.14 -0.36
CA LYS A 83 -14.08 -27.57 -0.76
C LYS A 83 -14.33 -29.05 -0.43
N ALA A 84 -13.40 -29.93 -0.77
CA ALA A 84 -13.50 -31.36 -0.45
C ALA A 84 -13.60 -31.59 1.07
N ARG A 85 -12.76 -30.91 1.86
CA ARG A 85 -12.79 -30.94 3.33
C ARG A 85 -14.12 -30.45 3.90
N LYS A 86 -14.68 -29.35 3.38
CA LYS A 86 -16.00 -28.85 3.80
C LYS A 86 -17.12 -29.84 3.51
N ASN A 87 -17.03 -30.54 2.38
CA ASN A 87 -17.99 -31.57 1.98
C ASN A 87 -17.73 -32.93 2.63
N LYS A 88 -16.68 -33.07 3.46
CA LYS A 88 -16.19 -34.33 4.02
C LYS A 88 -15.87 -35.40 2.96
N ASP A 89 -15.51 -34.97 1.76
CA ASP A 89 -15.05 -35.86 0.69
C ASP A 89 -13.55 -36.12 0.86
N TRP A 90 -13.22 -37.05 1.76
CA TRP A 90 -11.84 -37.37 2.13
C TRP A 90 -11.05 -37.99 0.98
N LYS A 91 -11.70 -38.80 0.14
CA LYS A 91 -11.06 -39.41 -1.03
C LYS A 91 -10.54 -38.35 -2.00
N THR A 92 -11.36 -37.36 -2.34
CA THR A 92 -10.94 -36.25 -3.19
C THR A 92 -9.88 -35.39 -2.51
N TYR A 93 -10.00 -35.16 -1.18
CA TYR A 93 -9.02 -34.38 -0.42
C TYR A 93 -7.62 -35.01 -0.46
N TYR A 94 -7.49 -36.29 -0.14
CA TYR A 94 -6.19 -36.97 -0.07
C TYR A 94 -5.59 -37.25 -1.45
N THR A 95 -6.43 -37.40 -2.48
CA THR A 95 -5.95 -37.46 -3.88
C THR A 95 -5.26 -36.15 -4.27
N LEU A 96 -5.93 -35.01 -4.04
CA LEU A 96 -5.38 -33.68 -4.33
C LEU A 96 -4.15 -33.38 -3.45
N PHE A 97 -4.14 -33.83 -2.20
CA PHE A 97 -3.01 -33.71 -1.30
C PHE A 97 -1.76 -34.44 -1.85
N LYS A 98 -1.92 -35.69 -2.30
CA LYS A 98 -0.84 -36.47 -2.92
C LYS A 98 -0.32 -35.80 -4.19
N GLU A 99 -1.21 -35.36 -5.08
CA GLU A 99 -0.83 -34.63 -6.29
C GLU A 99 -0.04 -33.36 -5.99
N GLN A 100 -0.50 -32.56 -5.02
CA GLN A 100 0.17 -31.33 -4.61
C GLN A 100 1.59 -31.60 -4.10
N TYR A 101 1.76 -32.65 -3.29
CA TYR A 101 3.05 -33.01 -2.72
C TYR A 101 4.04 -33.47 -3.80
N LEU A 102 3.61 -34.38 -4.68
CA LEU A 102 4.44 -34.87 -5.79
C LEU A 102 4.81 -33.76 -6.78
N ALA A 103 3.88 -32.82 -7.04
CA ALA A 103 4.16 -31.66 -7.86
C ALA A 103 5.23 -30.74 -7.23
N ASN A 104 5.18 -30.56 -5.91
CA ASN A 104 6.22 -29.81 -5.19
C ASN A 104 7.57 -30.52 -5.26
N GLU A 105 7.64 -31.83 -4.96
CA GLU A 105 8.89 -32.58 -5.06
C GLU A 105 9.52 -32.48 -6.46
N LYS A 106 8.69 -32.58 -7.50
CA LYS A 106 9.13 -32.39 -8.89
C LYS A 106 9.67 -30.99 -9.16
N ASN A 107 9.02 -29.95 -8.61
CA ASN A 107 9.45 -28.56 -8.78
C ASN A 107 10.77 -28.26 -8.05
N TRP A 108 11.02 -28.90 -6.91
CA TRP A 108 12.21 -28.68 -6.09
C TRP A 108 13.31 -29.72 -6.31
N ALA A 109 13.10 -30.69 -7.20
CA ALA A 109 14.00 -31.82 -7.47
C ALA A 109 14.46 -32.55 -6.20
N TYR A 110 13.56 -32.65 -5.22
CA TYR A 110 13.82 -33.24 -3.91
C TYR A 110 12.71 -34.23 -3.56
N SER A 111 13.07 -35.45 -3.15
CA SER A 111 12.12 -36.44 -2.63
C SER A 111 12.21 -36.50 -1.10
N GLY A 112 11.10 -36.22 -0.45
CA GLY A 112 10.93 -36.33 0.99
C GLY A 112 10.15 -37.58 1.36
N ARG A 113 10.40 -38.11 2.57
CA ARG A 113 9.49 -39.06 3.20
C ARG A 113 8.40 -38.30 3.92
N TYR A 114 7.15 -38.53 3.51
CA TYR A 114 5.99 -37.95 4.16
C TYR A 114 4.98 -39.04 4.49
N VAL A 115 4.63 -39.12 5.78
CA VAL A 115 3.78 -40.17 6.33
C VAL A 115 2.53 -39.54 6.93
N VAL A 116 1.35 -40.04 6.57
CA VAL A 116 0.06 -39.65 7.13
C VAL A 116 -0.64 -40.89 7.68
N ASN A 117 -1.02 -40.85 8.95
CA ASN A 117 -1.66 -41.99 9.64
C ASN A 117 -0.90 -43.32 9.49
N GLY A 118 0.43 -43.27 9.35
CA GLY A 118 1.28 -44.45 9.18
C GLY A 118 1.48 -44.91 7.72
N PHE A 119 0.85 -44.27 6.74
CA PHE A 119 1.02 -44.58 5.31
C PHE A 119 1.89 -43.55 4.62
N GLU A 120 2.81 -44.01 3.76
CA GLU A 120 3.70 -43.13 3.01
C GLU A 120 2.99 -42.55 1.79
N ILE A 121 3.21 -41.27 1.49
CA ILE A 121 2.52 -40.58 0.39
C ILE A 121 2.83 -41.17 -0.99
N HIS A 122 4.01 -41.77 -1.13
CA HIS A 122 4.48 -42.44 -2.33
C HIS A 122 3.79 -43.79 -2.57
N ASP A 123 3.17 -44.38 -1.54
CA ASP A 123 2.49 -45.66 -1.65
C ASP A 123 1.32 -45.56 -2.65
N PRO A 124 1.14 -46.55 -3.54
CA PRO A 124 0.07 -46.53 -4.53
C PRO A 124 -1.31 -46.44 -3.88
N ASP A 125 -1.49 -47.15 -2.77
CA ASP A 125 -2.76 -47.28 -2.03
C ASP A 125 -2.94 -46.24 -0.92
N PHE A 126 -2.04 -45.24 -0.84
CA PHE A 126 -2.05 -44.19 0.18
C PHE A 126 -3.44 -43.60 0.45
N VAL A 127 -4.17 -43.23 -0.60
CA VAL A 127 -5.48 -42.57 -0.47
C VAL A 127 -6.51 -43.50 0.15
N LEU A 128 -6.55 -44.76 -0.28
CA LEU A 128 -7.50 -45.76 0.21
C LEU A 128 -7.25 -46.02 1.70
N ASN A 129 -6.02 -46.34 2.04
CA ASN A 129 -5.60 -46.66 3.41
C ASN A 129 -5.88 -45.51 4.39
N VAL A 130 -5.59 -44.27 3.99
CA VAL A 130 -5.85 -43.10 4.84
C VAL A 130 -7.35 -42.85 5.02
N VAL A 131 -8.16 -42.97 3.95
CA VAL A 131 -9.61 -42.79 4.04
C VAL A 131 -10.23 -43.86 4.94
N GLU A 132 -9.84 -45.12 4.79
CA GLU A 132 -10.31 -46.22 5.63
C GLU A 132 -10.00 -46.00 7.11
N THR A 133 -8.83 -45.42 7.44
CA THR A 133 -8.51 -45.07 8.84
C THR A 133 -9.33 -43.93 9.41
N ILE A 134 -9.90 -43.06 8.57
CA ILE A 134 -10.69 -41.90 9.02
C ILE A 134 -12.17 -42.25 9.13
N GLU A 135 -12.64 -43.20 8.33
CA GLU A 135 -14.00 -43.73 8.38
C GLU A 135 -14.22 -44.79 9.46
N ARG A 136 -13.12 -45.36 10.00
CA ARG A 136 -13.13 -46.20 11.20
C ARG A 136 -13.36 -45.39 12.47
#